data_AF-A0A2V5LPD3-F1
#
_entry.id   AF-A0A2V5LPD3-F1
#
_cell.length_a   1.000
_cell.length_b   1.000
_cell.length_c   1.000
_cell.angle_alpha   90.00
_cell.angle_beta   90.00
_cell.angle_gamma   90.00
#
_symmetry.space_group_name_H-M   'P 1'
#
loop_
_entity.id
_entity.type
_entity.pdbx_description
1 polymer ?
#
loop_
_entity_poly.entity_id
_entity_poly.type
_entity_poly.pdbx_seq_one_letter_code
_entity_poly.pdbx_strand_id
1 'polypeptide(L)'
;MPSHSDIRTGRWLEAVDTNTKAVAADQHYQQVFGPPKGFLNVYVAHNRHMLAYAAMMTGQRDLAMKHIRAMVAELPADFLKENALQAEGFVAMPLEVMVRFGLWDEILAEPERYTESMWFTRAFHHATRAIAFAAKSDTASARKAQSVFLERAKLVPKEESLGNNSCEAILDVMKPMVEGEILVAEGKTDSGIKQLRAAIKKEDVLKYDEPPGWLIPVRHSLGAILMKRQRFAEAEQVYREDLARLPENGWALLGLAESLRKQNKNADEVAQTQAKFKQVWAKADLTITTSCLCQPQT
;
A
#
# COMPACT_ATOMS: atom_id res chain seq x y z
N MET A 1 15.32 -13.09 12.33
CA MET A 1 15.22 -12.22 11.15
C MET A 1 14.98 -10.80 11.63
N PRO A 2 15.96 -9.88 11.55
CA PRO A 2 15.83 -8.52 12.12
C PRO A 2 14.87 -7.60 11.36
N SER A 3 14.39 -8.02 10.19
CA SER A 3 13.49 -7.29 9.28
C SER A 3 12.34 -6.54 9.98
N HIS A 4 11.65 -7.15 10.95
CA HIS A 4 10.61 -6.48 11.73
C HIS A 4 11.15 -5.25 12.47
N SER A 5 12.25 -5.41 13.22
CA SER A 5 12.92 -4.29 13.90
C SER A 5 13.42 -3.24 12.92
N ASP A 6 13.91 -3.65 11.75
CA ASP A 6 14.39 -2.75 10.71
C ASP A 6 13.24 -1.88 10.17
N ILE A 7 12.10 -2.49 9.81
CA ILE A 7 10.89 -1.79 9.37
C ILE A 7 10.37 -0.82 10.43
N ARG A 8 10.31 -1.25 11.70
CA ARG A 8 9.82 -0.40 12.81
C ARG A 8 10.70 0.80 13.11
N THR A 9 11.96 0.76 12.68
CA THR A 9 12.94 1.83 12.93
C THR A 9 13.38 2.56 11.65
N GLY A 10 12.73 2.28 10.52
CA GLY A 10 13.00 2.96 9.25
C GLY A 10 14.26 2.50 8.51
N ARG A 11 14.88 1.39 8.91
CA ARG A 11 16.00 0.76 8.21
C ARG A 11 15.51 -0.05 7.01
N TRP A 12 14.85 0.64 6.07
CA TRP A 12 14.10 0.00 4.99
C TRP A 12 14.99 -0.78 4.02
N LEU A 13 16.19 -0.27 3.71
CA LEU A 13 17.13 -0.97 2.81
C LEU A 13 17.70 -2.23 3.46
N GLU A 14 17.97 -2.20 4.76
CA GLU A 14 18.39 -3.35 5.55
C GLU A 14 17.26 -4.40 5.66
N ALA A 15 16.01 -3.96 5.78
CA ALA A 15 14.84 -4.83 5.70
C ALA A 15 14.75 -5.51 4.32
N VAL A 16 14.93 -4.78 3.22
CA VAL A 16 14.99 -5.37 1.86
C VAL A 16 16.10 -6.41 1.76
N ASP A 17 17.31 -6.10 2.20
CA ASP A 17 18.46 -7.01 2.10
C ASP A 17 18.25 -8.26 2.98
N THR A 18 17.67 -8.09 4.18
CA THR A 18 17.37 -9.19 5.10
C THR A 18 16.28 -10.11 4.57
N ASN A 19 15.16 -9.56 4.09
CA ASN A 19 14.08 -10.40 3.56
C ASN A 19 14.48 -11.06 2.24
N THR A 20 15.36 -10.45 1.44
CA THR A 20 15.93 -11.09 0.25
C THR A 20 16.72 -12.35 0.61
N LYS A 21 17.54 -12.29 1.66
CA LYS A 21 18.25 -13.47 2.20
C LYS A 21 17.28 -14.51 2.76
N ALA A 22 16.19 -14.10 3.40
CA ALA A 22 15.16 -14.99 3.90
C ALA A 22 14.47 -15.76 2.76
N VAL A 23 14.05 -15.06 1.70
CA VAL A 23 13.45 -15.69 0.52
C VAL A 23 14.44 -16.67 -0.14
N ALA A 24 15.72 -16.33 -0.23
CA ALA A 24 16.74 -17.25 -0.75
C ALA A 24 16.90 -18.51 0.13
N ALA A 25 16.83 -18.37 1.46
CA ALA A 25 16.87 -19.49 2.38
C ALA A 25 15.62 -20.38 2.25
N ASP A 26 14.43 -19.79 2.07
CA ASP A 26 13.19 -20.53 1.81
C ASP A 26 13.30 -21.34 0.51
N GLN A 27 13.83 -20.72 -0.56
CA GLN A 27 14.05 -21.39 -1.84
C GLN A 27 15.05 -22.55 -1.73
N HIS A 28 16.15 -22.34 -0.98
CA HIS A 28 17.11 -23.41 -0.73
C HIS A 28 16.49 -24.56 0.07
N TYR A 29 15.71 -24.25 1.11
CA TYR A 29 14.96 -25.25 1.87
C TYR A 29 14.06 -26.07 0.95
N GLN A 30 13.32 -25.43 0.04
CA GLN A 30 12.44 -26.11 -0.90
C GLN A 30 13.19 -27.05 -1.86
N GLN A 31 14.39 -26.65 -2.30
CA GLN A 31 15.22 -27.51 -3.16
C GLN A 31 15.70 -28.78 -2.45
N VAL A 32 15.99 -28.69 -1.14
CA VAL A 32 16.52 -29.80 -0.36
C VAL A 32 15.41 -30.71 0.19
N PHE A 33 14.31 -30.13 0.67
CA PHE A 33 13.28 -30.84 1.44
C PHE A 33 11.92 -30.92 0.72
N GLY A 34 11.78 -30.29 -0.45
CA GLY A 34 10.52 -30.18 -1.18
C GLY A 34 9.63 -29.03 -0.70
N PRO A 35 8.39 -28.91 -1.22
CA PRO A 35 7.51 -27.78 -0.94
C PRO A 35 7.15 -27.66 0.56
N PRO A 36 6.95 -26.43 1.06
CA PRO A 36 6.55 -26.21 2.45
C PRO A 36 5.19 -26.86 2.74
N LYS A 37 5.03 -27.37 3.97
CA LYS A 37 3.80 -28.04 4.42
C LYS A 37 3.24 -27.37 5.66
N GLY A 38 1.91 -27.43 5.79
CA GLY A 38 1.20 -26.82 6.92
C GLY A 38 1.52 -25.33 7.07
N PHE A 39 1.83 -24.91 8.29
CA PHE A 39 2.05 -23.52 8.65
C PHE A 39 3.31 -22.89 8.02
N LEU A 40 4.26 -23.68 7.51
CA LEU A 40 5.44 -23.16 6.81
C LEU A 40 5.07 -22.37 5.55
N ASN A 41 3.94 -22.67 4.91
CA ASN A 41 3.43 -21.89 3.77
C ASN A 41 3.23 -20.41 4.13
N VAL A 42 2.73 -20.14 5.34
CA VAL A 42 2.49 -18.79 5.84
C VAL A 42 3.81 -18.04 6.01
N TYR A 43 4.84 -18.69 6.57
CA TYR A 43 6.16 -18.05 6.74
C TYR A 43 6.85 -17.71 5.41
N VAL A 44 6.81 -18.63 4.45
CA VAL A 44 7.37 -18.38 3.11
C VAL A 44 6.64 -17.21 2.42
N ALA A 45 5.31 -17.18 2.53
CA ALA A 45 4.53 -16.06 2.01
C ALA A 45 4.87 -14.75 2.74
N HIS A 46 4.98 -14.80 4.07
CA HIS A 46 5.27 -13.65 4.91
C HIS A 46 6.65 -13.02 4.62
N ASN A 47 7.68 -13.82 4.36
CA ASN A 47 9.00 -13.30 3.99
C ASN A 47 8.96 -12.51 2.67
N ARG A 48 8.18 -12.99 1.69
CA ARG A 48 7.96 -12.26 0.43
C ARG A 48 7.11 -11.01 0.64
N HIS A 49 6.11 -11.08 1.53
CA HIS A 49 5.27 -9.94 1.89
C HIS A 49 6.09 -8.81 2.54
N MET A 50 6.92 -9.14 3.54
CA MET A 50 7.83 -8.20 4.21
C MET A 50 8.83 -7.58 3.22
N LEU A 51 9.38 -8.39 2.30
CA LEU A 51 10.25 -7.90 1.24
C LEU A 51 9.53 -6.90 0.33
N ALA A 52 8.33 -7.25 -0.14
CA ALA A 52 7.55 -6.39 -1.02
C ALA A 52 7.18 -5.07 -0.32
N TYR A 53 6.77 -5.11 0.96
CA TYR A 53 6.44 -3.92 1.73
C TYR A 53 7.66 -3.00 1.94
N ALA A 54 8.83 -3.54 2.29
CA ALA A 54 10.05 -2.74 2.41
C ALA A 54 10.49 -2.15 1.05
N ALA A 55 10.32 -2.91 -0.03
CA ALA A 55 10.55 -2.44 -1.40
C ALA A 55 9.60 -1.29 -1.80
N MET A 56 8.33 -1.33 -1.36
CA MET A 56 7.37 -0.24 -1.55
C MET A 56 7.83 1.06 -0.89
N MET A 57 8.43 1.00 0.30
CA MET A 57 8.88 2.18 1.04
C MET A 57 10.20 2.79 0.52
N THR A 58 10.91 2.04 -0.33
CA THR A 58 12.21 2.43 -0.92
C THR A 58 12.15 2.68 -2.43
N GLY A 59 10.95 2.64 -3.02
CA GLY A 59 10.78 2.91 -4.45
C GLY A 59 11.28 1.80 -5.37
N GLN A 60 11.32 0.55 -4.91
CA GLN A 60 11.75 -0.59 -5.73
C GLN A 60 10.52 -1.33 -6.29
N ARG A 61 9.87 -0.75 -7.31
CA ARG A 61 8.62 -1.25 -7.91
C ARG A 61 8.76 -2.67 -8.42
N ASP A 62 9.79 -2.92 -9.21
CA ASP A 62 9.95 -4.19 -9.91
C ASP A 62 10.24 -5.31 -8.91
N LEU A 63 11.00 -5.02 -7.85
CA LEU A 63 11.24 -5.94 -6.74
C LEU A 63 9.94 -6.22 -5.97
N ALA A 64 9.18 -5.18 -5.60
CA ALA A 64 7.92 -5.33 -4.88
C ALA A 64 6.91 -6.17 -5.67
N MET A 65 6.72 -5.83 -6.96
CA MET A 65 5.80 -6.54 -7.85
C MET A 65 6.21 -7.99 -8.09
N LYS A 66 7.50 -8.25 -8.30
CA LYS A 66 8.04 -9.60 -8.46
C LYS A 66 7.72 -10.47 -7.24
N HIS A 67 8.03 -9.98 -6.05
CA HIS A 67 7.90 -10.80 -4.84
C HIS A 67 6.45 -10.93 -4.36
N ILE A 68 5.61 -9.90 -4.51
CA ILE A 68 4.19 -10.00 -4.13
C ILE A 68 3.41 -10.92 -5.07
N ARG A 69 3.70 -10.93 -6.38
CA ARG A 69 3.07 -11.89 -7.31
C ARG A 69 3.59 -13.31 -7.08
N ALA A 70 4.89 -13.47 -6.85
CA ALA A 70 5.48 -14.78 -6.53
C ALA A 70 4.90 -15.35 -5.24
N MET A 71 4.64 -14.51 -4.22
CA MET A 71 3.98 -14.92 -2.99
C MET A 71 2.65 -15.63 -3.29
N VAL A 72 1.78 -15.02 -4.10
CA VAL A 72 0.48 -15.61 -4.44
C VAL A 72 0.63 -16.85 -5.33
N ALA A 73 1.52 -16.80 -6.32
CA ALA A 73 1.73 -17.90 -7.27
C ALA A 73 2.32 -19.17 -6.65
N GLU A 74 3.09 -19.01 -5.57
CA GLU A 74 3.74 -20.13 -4.87
C GLU A 74 2.87 -20.74 -3.76
N LEU A 75 1.69 -20.17 -3.44
CA LEU A 75 0.76 -20.76 -2.47
C LEU A 75 0.20 -22.08 -3.02
N PRO A 76 0.36 -23.21 -2.30
CA PRO A 76 -0.18 -24.50 -2.76
C PRO A 76 -1.71 -24.46 -2.87
N ALA A 77 -2.26 -25.13 -3.90
CA ALA A 77 -3.71 -25.19 -4.11
C ALA A 77 -4.48 -25.78 -2.90
N ASP A 78 -3.93 -26.81 -2.26
CA ASP A 78 -4.51 -27.40 -1.05
C ASP A 78 -4.49 -26.41 0.12
N PHE A 79 -3.42 -25.62 0.26
CA PHE A 79 -3.35 -24.56 1.27
C PHE A 79 -4.42 -23.49 1.01
N LEU A 80 -4.59 -23.05 -0.24
CA LEU A 80 -5.64 -22.09 -0.62
C LEU A 80 -7.04 -22.63 -0.31
N LYS A 81 -7.26 -23.94 -0.51
CA LYS A 81 -8.54 -24.59 -0.24
C LYS A 81 -8.82 -24.71 1.26
N GLU A 82 -7.83 -25.11 2.04
CA GLU A 82 -7.95 -25.33 3.49
C GLU A 82 -7.92 -24.03 4.31
N ASN A 83 -7.25 -22.99 3.80
CA ASN A 83 -7.00 -21.72 4.49
C ASN A 83 -7.53 -20.53 3.69
N ALA A 84 -8.64 -20.72 2.97
CA ALA A 84 -9.19 -19.73 2.03
C ALA A 84 -9.28 -18.32 2.62
N LEU A 85 -9.75 -18.20 3.88
CA LEU A 85 -9.88 -16.92 4.57
C LEU A 85 -8.53 -16.24 4.83
N GLN A 86 -7.50 -17.00 5.22
CA GLN A 86 -6.17 -16.46 5.49
C GLN A 86 -5.40 -16.18 4.20
N ALA A 87 -5.62 -17.01 3.17
CA ALA A 87 -5.03 -16.84 1.85
C ALA A 87 -5.59 -15.63 1.11
N GLU A 88 -6.86 -15.29 1.34
CA GLU A 88 -7.53 -14.18 0.68
C GLU A 88 -6.77 -12.85 0.83
N GLY A 89 -6.25 -12.56 2.02
CA GLY A 89 -5.44 -11.37 2.23
C GLY A 89 -4.20 -11.31 1.35
N PHE A 90 -3.52 -12.44 1.17
CA PHE A 90 -2.35 -12.51 0.29
C PHE A 90 -2.71 -12.30 -1.18
N VAL A 91 -3.87 -12.81 -1.63
CA VAL A 91 -4.33 -12.68 -3.02
C VAL A 91 -4.68 -11.22 -3.37
N ALA A 92 -5.14 -10.42 -2.41
CA ALA A 92 -5.45 -9.00 -2.63
C ALA A 92 -4.20 -8.11 -2.74
N MET A 93 -3.12 -8.43 -2.02
CA MET A 93 -1.94 -7.54 -1.87
C MET A 93 -1.26 -7.10 -3.18
N PRO A 94 -1.16 -7.91 -4.26
CA PRO A 94 -0.64 -7.43 -5.53
C PRO A 94 -1.36 -6.18 -6.06
N LEU A 95 -2.66 -6.04 -5.81
CA LEU A 95 -3.44 -4.87 -6.19
C LEU A 95 -3.01 -3.62 -5.38
N GLU A 96 -2.67 -3.75 -4.09
CA GLU A 96 -2.13 -2.65 -3.28
C GLU A 96 -0.78 -2.16 -3.79
N VAL A 97 0.12 -3.09 -4.16
CA VAL A 97 1.43 -2.75 -4.73
C VAL A 97 1.25 -2.02 -6.07
N MET A 98 0.31 -2.47 -6.91
CA MET A 98 -0.01 -1.76 -8.15
C MET A 98 -0.53 -0.34 -7.90
N VAL A 99 -1.38 -0.14 -6.87
CA VAL A 99 -1.85 1.21 -6.49
C VAL A 99 -0.71 2.09 -6.00
N ARG A 100 0.19 1.57 -5.14
CA ARG A 100 1.36 2.29 -4.62
C ARG A 100 2.21 2.89 -5.74
N PHE A 101 2.42 2.12 -6.81
CA PHE A 101 3.29 2.49 -7.93
C PHE A 101 2.55 3.06 -9.13
N GLY A 102 1.25 3.32 -8.99
CA GLY A 102 0.45 3.94 -10.04
C GLY A 102 0.37 3.14 -11.33
N LEU A 103 0.36 1.81 -11.21
CA LEU A 103 0.20 0.86 -12.32
C LEU A 103 -1.27 0.81 -12.76
N TRP A 104 -1.80 1.95 -13.18
CA TRP A 104 -3.23 2.17 -13.42
C TRP A 104 -3.74 1.33 -14.59
N ASP A 105 -2.96 1.25 -15.67
CA ASP A 105 -3.35 0.45 -16.84
C ASP A 105 -3.29 -1.04 -16.53
N GLU A 106 -2.31 -1.48 -15.73
CA GLU A 106 -2.23 -2.86 -15.24
C GLU A 106 -3.41 -3.20 -14.34
N ILE A 107 -3.82 -2.33 -13.41
CA ILE A 107 -5.02 -2.53 -12.58
C ILE A 107 -6.28 -2.67 -13.44
N LEU A 108 -6.40 -1.83 -14.48
CA LEU A 108 -7.57 -1.86 -15.35
C LEU A 108 -7.59 -3.09 -16.27
N ALA A 109 -6.42 -3.64 -16.59
CA ALA A 109 -6.24 -4.86 -17.38
C ALA A 109 -6.20 -6.16 -16.55
N GLU A 110 -6.03 -6.06 -15.22
CA GLU A 110 -5.95 -7.21 -14.32
C GLU A 110 -7.27 -8.01 -14.40
N PRO A 111 -7.22 -9.31 -14.75
CA PRO A 111 -8.43 -10.09 -14.89
C PRO A 111 -8.98 -10.50 -13.53
N GLU A 112 -10.31 -10.50 -13.37
CA GLU A 112 -10.97 -10.95 -12.14
C GLU A 112 -11.00 -12.50 -12.07
N ARG A 113 -9.84 -13.12 -11.83
CA ARG A 113 -9.67 -14.59 -11.72
C ARG A 113 -9.63 -15.06 -10.26
N TYR A 114 -10.55 -14.57 -9.46
CA TYR A 114 -10.69 -14.96 -8.04
C TYR A 114 -11.80 -15.99 -7.88
N THR A 115 -11.68 -16.87 -6.88
CA THR A 115 -12.77 -17.81 -6.57
C THR A 115 -13.98 -17.05 -6.03
N GLU A 116 -15.18 -17.63 -6.15
CA GLU A 116 -16.42 -16.96 -5.69
C GLU A 116 -16.41 -16.66 -4.19
N SER A 117 -15.67 -17.47 -3.42
CA SER A 117 -15.50 -17.33 -1.97
C SER A 117 -14.54 -16.23 -1.54
N MET A 118 -13.78 -15.62 -2.45
CA MET A 118 -12.84 -14.53 -2.14
C MET A 118 -13.57 -13.17 -2.15
N TRP A 119 -14.49 -12.97 -1.20
CA TRP A 119 -15.37 -11.81 -1.15
C TRP A 119 -14.61 -10.49 -1.01
N PHE A 120 -13.67 -10.41 -0.07
CA PHE A 120 -12.83 -9.25 0.16
C PHE A 120 -11.97 -8.92 -1.06
N THR A 121 -11.24 -9.89 -1.63
CA THR A 121 -10.38 -9.65 -2.80
C THR A 121 -11.20 -9.16 -3.99
N ARG A 122 -12.38 -9.74 -4.21
CA ARG A 122 -13.30 -9.33 -5.27
C ARG A 122 -13.87 -7.93 -5.05
N ALA A 123 -14.12 -7.51 -3.82
CA ALA A 123 -14.45 -6.13 -3.52
C ALA A 123 -13.23 -5.21 -3.76
N PHE A 124 -12.07 -5.62 -3.24
CA PHE A 124 -10.80 -4.90 -3.33
C PHE A 124 -10.38 -4.60 -4.77
N HIS A 125 -10.54 -5.57 -5.66
CA HIS A 125 -10.31 -5.41 -7.09
C HIS A 125 -11.08 -4.22 -7.68
N HIS A 126 -12.38 -4.07 -7.37
CA HIS A 126 -13.16 -2.94 -7.89
C HIS A 126 -12.83 -1.61 -7.20
N ALA A 127 -12.40 -1.64 -5.94
CA ALA A 127 -11.91 -0.44 -5.26
C ALA A 127 -10.64 0.11 -5.94
N THR A 128 -9.67 -0.76 -6.25
CA THR A 128 -8.44 -0.33 -6.94
C THR A 128 -8.71 0.15 -8.35
N ARG A 129 -9.67 -0.45 -9.08
CA ARG A 129 -10.15 0.07 -10.37
C ARG A 129 -10.77 1.46 -10.24
N ALA A 130 -11.57 1.70 -9.19
CA ALA A 130 -12.15 3.02 -8.95
C ALA A 130 -11.07 4.07 -8.72
N ILE A 131 -10.02 3.76 -7.95
CA ILE A 131 -8.85 4.61 -7.76
C ILE A 131 -8.11 4.83 -9.08
N ALA A 132 -7.86 3.78 -9.88
CA ALA A 132 -7.18 3.88 -11.16
C ALA A 132 -7.93 4.78 -12.15
N PHE A 133 -9.25 4.63 -12.26
CA PHE A 133 -10.08 5.51 -13.09
C PHE A 133 -10.06 6.97 -12.60
N ALA A 134 -10.14 7.19 -11.28
CA ALA A 134 -10.04 8.53 -10.70
C ALA A 134 -8.69 9.18 -11.00
N ALA A 135 -7.59 8.43 -10.84
CA ALA A 135 -6.23 8.90 -11.15
C ALA A 135 -6.04 9.24 -12.64
N LYS A 136 -6.77 8.56 -13.53
CA LYS A 136 -6.84 8.84 -14.98
C LYS A 136 -7.91 9.88 -15.36
N SER A 137 -8.55 10.54 -14.38
CA SER A 137 -9.62 11.52 -14.55
C SER A 137 -10.90 11.01 -15.23
N ASP A 138 -11.10 9.69 -15.34
CA ASP A 138 -12.37 9.10 -15.77
C ASP A 138 -13.30 8.89 -14.56
N THR A 139 -13.88 9.99 -14.08
CA THR A 139 -14.73 9.98 -12.89
C THR A 139 -16.02 9.17 -13.08
N ALA A 140 -16.53 9.09 -14.31
CA ALA A 140 -17.72 8.30 -14.63
C ALA A 140 -17.46 6.81 -14.43
N SER A 141 -16.35 6.28 -14.97
CA SER A 141 -15.95 4.90 -14.74
C SER A 141 -15.53 4.64 -13.29
N ALA A 142 -14.91 5.63 -12.63
CA ALA A 142 -14.56 5.54 -11.22
C ALA A 142 -15.80 5.34 -10.34
N ARG A 143 -16.88 6.10 -10.57
CA ARG A 143 -18.16 5.94 -9.85
C ARG A 143 -18.82 4.59 -10.13
N LYS A 144 -18.75 4.08 -11.37
CA LYS A 144 -19.25 2.73 -11.71
C LYS A 144 -18.48 1.65 -10.94
N ALA A 145 -17.15 1.69 -10.95
CA ALA A 145 -16.32 0.75 -10.21
C ALA A 145 -16.53 0.86 -8.70
N GLN A 146 -16.70 2.07 -8.16
CA GLN A 146 -17.04 2.30 -6.76
C GLN A 146 -18.36 1.65 -6.38
N SER A 147 -19.40 1.77 -7.22
CA SER A 147 -20.69 1.13 -6.96
C SER A 147 -20.54 -0.39 -6.85
N VAL A 148 -19.81 -1.02 -7.77
CA VAL A 148 -19.53 -2.46 -7.71
C VAL A 148 -18.74 -2.84 -6.45
N PHE A 149 -17.73 -2.05 -6.09
CA PHE A 149 -16.99 -2.22 -4.84
C PHE A 149 -17.91 -2.20 -3.62
N LEU A 150 -18.78 -1.19 -3.51
CA LEU A 150 -19.66 -1.03 -2.35
C LEU A 150 -20.69 -2.16 -2.24
N GLU A 151 -21.23 -2.65 -3.35
CA GLU A 151 -22.14 -3.82 -3.33
C GLU A 151 -21.40 -5.09 -2.91
N ARG A 152 -20.19 -5.34 -3.43
CA ARG A 152 -19.40 -6.51 -3.06
C ARG A 152 -18.89 -6.46 -1.62
N ALA A 153 -18.57 -5.27 -1.12
CA ALA A 153 -18.13 -5.08 0.26
C ALA A 153 -19.21 -5.52 1.28
N LYS A 154 -20.50 -5.50 0.92
CA LYS A 154 -21.59 -6.01 1.77
C LYS A 154 -21.62 -7.53 1.88
N LEU A 155 -20.98 -8.24 0.95
CA LEU A 155 -20.96 -9.69 0.87
C LEU A 155 -19.79 -10.30 1.66
N VAL A 156 -18.85 -9.47 2.10
CA VAL A 156 -17.71 -9.90 2.92
C VAL A 156 -18.22 -10.31 4.30
N PRO A 157 -18.05 -11.57 4.71
CA PRO A 157 -18.45 -12.04 6.03
C PRO A 157 -17.76 -11.27 7.15
N LYS A 158 -18.47 -11.05 8.25
CA LYS A 158 -17.99 -10.18 9.35
C LYS A 158 -16.87 -10.82 10.17
N GLU A 159 -16.83 -12.14 10.19
CA GLU A 159 -15.89 -12.95 10.93
C GLU A 159 -14.54 -13.09 10.21
N GLU A 160 -14.46 -12.69 8.94
CA GLU A 160 -13.22 -12.76 8.16
C GLU A 160 -12.20 -11.73 8.63
N SER A 161 -10.94 -12.17 8.66
CA SER A 161 -9.82 -11.38 9.14
C SER A 161 -8.68 -11.36 8.13
N LEU A 162 -8.02 -10.22 8.04
CA LEU A 162 -6.81 -9.95 7.30
C LEU A 162 -5.70 -9.66 8.31
N GLY A 163 -4.88 -10.69 8.55
CA GLY A 163 -3.91 -10.67 9.65
C GLY A 163 -4.62 -10.43 10.99
N ASN A 164 -4.21 -9.38 11.70
CA ASN A 164 -4.78 -9.05 13.01
C ASN A 164 -6.09 -8.24 12.95
N ASN A 165 -6.49 -7.76 11.77
CA ASN A 165 -7.65 -6.89 11.56
C ASN A 165 -8.82 -7.64 10.93
N SER A 166 -10.06 -7.22 11.15
CA SER A 166 -11.19 -7.76 10.38
C SER A 166 -11.20 -7.20 8.96
N CYS A 167 -11.71 -7.95 7.99
CA CYS A 167 -11.95 -7.44 6.65
C CYS A 167 -12.84 -6.18 6.68
N GLU A 168 -13.83 -6.14 7.57
CA GLU A 168 -14.69 -4.97 7.78
C GLU A 168 -13.90 -3.72 8.18
N ALA A 169 -12.91 -3.85 9.09
CA ALA A 169 -12.07 -2.74 9.51
C ALA A 169 -11.24 -2.18 8.35
N ILE A 170 -10.71 -3.05 7.49
CA ILE A 170 -9.97 -2.63 6.28
C ILE A 170 -10.91 -1.95 5.28
N LEU A 171 -12.10 -2.52 5.04
CA LEU A 171 -13.11 -1.90 4.18
C LEU A 171 -13.56 -0.52 4.69
N ASP A 172 -13.60 -0.32 5.99
CA ASP A 172 -13.93 0.96 6.62
C ASP A 172 -12.85 2.04 6.42
N VAL A 173 -11.60 1.66 6.17
CA VAL A 173 -10.55 2.58 5.69
C VAL A 173 -10.78 2.88 4.20
N MET A 174 -11.03 1.83 3.42
CA MET A 174 -11.12 1.94 1.96
C MET A 174 -12.29 2.74 1.45
N LYS A 175 -13.50 2.57 2.01
CA LYS A 175 -14.72 3.27 1.56
C LYS A 175 -14.50 4.79 1.51
N PRO A 176 -14.08 5.47 2.59
CA PRO A 176 -13.77 6.90 2.54
C PRO A 176 -12.52 7.22 1.72
N MET A 177 -11.52 6.33 1.63
CA MET A 177 -10.37 6.57 0.75
C MET A 177 -10.77 6.65 -0.73
N VAL A 178 -11.50 5.65 -1.23
CA VAL A 178 -12.00 5.61 -2.62
C VAL A 178 -12.91 6.80 -2.90
N GLU A 179 -13.83 7.14 -1.98
CA GLU A 179 -14.66 8.34 -2.13
C GLU A 179 -13.81 9.61 -2.20
N GLY A 180 -12.78 9.71 -1.35
CA GLY A 180 -11.86 10.86 -1.32
C GLY A 180 -11.14 11.09 -2.64
N GLU A 181 -10.56 10.03 -3.19
CA GLU A 181 -9.87 10.07 -4.49
C GLU A 181 -10.81 10.49 -5.63
N ILE A 182 -12.02 9.91 -5.67
CA ILE A 182 -13.00 10.24 -6.72
C ILE A 182 -13.48 11.70 -6.58
N LEU A 183 -13.77 12.17 -5.37
CA LEU A 183 -14.19 13.56 -5.15
C LEU A 183 -13.10 14.55 -5.56
N VAL A 184 -11.83 14.25 -5.29
CA VAL A 184 -10.70 15.08 -5.75
C VAL A 184 -10.63 15.11 -7.27
N ALA A 185 -10.76 13.97 -7.93
CA ALA A 185 -10.81 13.87 -9.39
C ALA A 185 -12.02 14.62 -10.01
N GLU A 186 -13.15 14.65 -9.30
CA GLU A 186 -14.34 15.44 -9.66
C GLU A 186 -14.18 16.96 -9.39
N GLY A 187 -13.02 17.41 -8.90
CA GLY A 187 -12.75 18.80 -8.54
C GLY A 187 -13.32 19.22 -7.17
N LYS A 188 -14.07 18.34 -6.48
CA LYS A 188 -14.65 18.57 -5.14
C LYS A 188 -13.61 18.35 -4.04
N THR A 189 -12.52 19.11 -4.12
CA THR A 189 -11.28 18.80 -3.39
C THR A 189 -11.45 18.84 -1.86
N ASP A 190 -12.15 19.83 -1.30
CA ASP A 190 -12.33 19.91 0.15
C ASP A 190 -13.18 18.76 0.71
N SER A 191 -14.20 18.34 -0.04
CA SER A 191 -14.98 17.14 0.28
C SER A 191 -14.11 15.88 0.22
N GLY A 192 -13.25 15.77 -0.78
CA GLY A 192 -12.32 14.64 -0.87
C GLY A 192 -11.29 14.61 0.26
N ILE A 193 -10.73 15.77 0.63
CA ILE A 193 -9.85 15.91 1.80
C ILE A 193 -10.55 15.47 3.09
N LYS A 194 -11.82 15.85 3.28
CA LYS A 194 -12.63 15.42 4.44
C LYS A 194 -12.74 13.88 4.50
N GLN A 195 -12.95 13.23 3.36
CA GLN A 195 -13.04 11.77 3.29
C GLN A 195 -11.69 11.09 3.55
N LEU A 196 -10.59 11.59 2.98
CA LEU A 196 -9.25 11.06 3.26
C LEU A 196 -8.87 11.21 4.74
N ARG A 197 -9.26 12.31 5.40
CA ARG A 197 -9.10 12.46 6.85
C ARG A 197 -9.95 11.46 7.64
N ALA A 198 -11.15 11.12 7.17
CA ALA A 198 -11.98 10.08 7.78
C ALA A 198 -11.35 8.69 7.63
N ALA A 199 -10.79 8.39 6.45
CA ALA A 199 -10.03 7.17 6.19
C ALA A 199 -8.80 7.06 7.11
N ILE A 200 -8.02 8.13 7.29
CA ILE A 200 -6.88 8.15 8.23
C ILE A 200 -7.32 7.83 9.67
N LYS A 201 -8.45 8.37 10.14
CA LYS A 201 -8.97 8.05 11.49
C LYS A 201 -9.30 6.56 11.65
N LYS A 202 -9.78 5.92 10.58
CA LYS A 202 -10.06 4.49 10.55
C LYS A 202 -8.77 3.66 10.48
N GLU A 203 -7.81 4.11 9.69
CA GLU A 203 -6.47 3.52 9.58
C GLU A 203 -5.73 3.57 10.93
N ASP A 204 -5.86 4.68 11.65
CA ASP A 204 -5.14 4.93 12.90
C ASP A 204 -5.54 4.00 14.05
N VAL A 205 -6.75 3.44 14.00
CA VAL A 205 -7.31 2.52 15.01
C VAL A 205 -7.20 1.05 14.60
N LEU A 206 -6.63 0.75 13.44
CA LEU A 206 -6.32 -0.63 13.07
C LEU A 206 -5.36 -1.23 14.10
N LYS A 207 -5.55 -2.53 14.35
CA LYS A 207 -4.63 -3.31 15.18
C LYS A 207 -3.29 -3.40 14.48
N TYR A 208 -2.24 -3.37 15.30
CA TYR A 208 -0.88 -3.56 14.85
C TYR A 208 -0.73 -4.87 14.07
N ASP A 209 -0.03 -4.80 12.94
CA ASP A 209 0.31 -5.93 12.10
C ASP A 209 1.60 -5.62 11.33
N GLU A 210 2.33 -6.65 10.90
CA GLU A 210 3.58 -6.49 10.15
C GLU A 210 3.67 -7.48 8.99
N PRO A 211 3.68 -7.01 7.73
CA PRO A 211 3.33 -5.67 7.28
C PRO A 211 1.92 -5.24 7.75
N PRO A 212 1.61 -3.92 7.79
CA PRO A 212 0.30 -3.46 8.23
C PRO A 212 -0.80 -4.06 7.35
N GLY A 213 -2.00 -4.29 7.92
CA GLY A 213 -3.16 -4.78 7.16
C GLY A 213 -3.65 -3.83 6.05
N TRP A 214 -3.06 -2.65 5.94
CA TRP A 214 -3.23 -1.69 4.86
C TRP A 214 -1.85 -1.16 4.45
N LEU A 215 -1.37 -1.51 3.25
CA LEU A 215 0.03 -1.30 2.83
C LEU A 215 0.28 0.09 2.22
N ILE A 216 -0.77 0.82 1.87
CA ILE A 216 -0.70 2.13 1.18
C ILE A 216 -1.22 3.27 2.07
N PRO A 217 -0.39 3.86 2.95
CA PRO A 217 -0.84 4.85 3.93
C PRO A 217 -1.66 5.97 3.32
N VAL A 218 -2.87 6.22 3.86
CA VAL A 218 -3.80 7.21 3.29
C VAL A 218 -3.22 8.62 3.38
N ARG A 219 -2.36 8.85 4.40
CA ARG A 219 -1.58 10.09 4.58
C ARG A 219 -0.79 10.48 3.33
N HIS A 220 -0.29 9.52 2.54
CA HIS A 220 0.44 9.83 1.30
C HIS A 220 -0.43 10.49 0.25
N SER A 221 -1.67 10.04 0.08
CA SER A 221 -2.64 10.65 -0.82
C SER A 221 -3.04 12.04 -0.33
N LEU A 222 -3.41 12.15 0.94
CA LEU A 222 -3.78 13.43 1.54
C LEU A 222 -2.65 14.46 1.43
N GLY A 223 -1.41 14.07 1.75
CA GLY A 223 -0.24 14.93 1.63
C GLY A 223 -0.03 15.43 0.19
N ALA A 224 -0.10 14.53 -0.80
CA ALA A 224 0.04 14.88 -2.21
C ALA A 224 -1.03 15.88 -2.69
N ILE A 225 -2.29 15.68 -2.27
CA ILE A 225 -3.40 16.58 -2.60
C ILE A 225 -3.20 17.95 -1.95
N LEU A 226 -2.80 18.00 -0.68
CA LEU A 226 -2.53 19.25 0.03
C LEU A 226 -1.37 20.02 -0.63
N MET A 227 -0.30 19.32 -1.04
CA MET A 227 0.80 19.92 -1.80
C MET A 227 0.32 20.52 -3.13
N LYS A 228 -0.49 19.77 -3.91
CA LYS A 228 -1.07 20.24 -5.18
C LYS A 228 -1.98 21.46 -5.00
N ARG A 229 -2.65 21.58 -3.85
CA ARG A 229 -3.50 22.73 -3.49
C ARG A 229 -2.77 23.83 -2.74
N GLN A 230 -1.44 23.77 -2.65
CA GLN A 230 -0.60 24.75 -1.97
C GLN A 230 -0.93 24.93 -0.47
N ARG A 231 -1.57 23.92 0.14
CA ARG A 231 -1.86 23.84 1.58
C ARG A 231 -0.65 23.27 2.31
N PHE A 232 0.51 23.91 2.12
CA PHE A 232 1.82 23.35 2.48
C PHE A 232 1.99 23.07 3.97
N ALA A 233 1.48 23.95 4.84
CA ALA A 233 1.57 23.76 6.29
C ALA A 233 0.76 22.54 6.76
N GLU A 234 -0.40 22.27 6.15
CA GLU A 234 -1.17 21.05 6.43
C GLU A 234 -0.48 19.81 5.86
N ALA A 235 0.13 19.91 4.68
CA ALA A 235 0.88 18.81 4.09
C ALA A 235 2.07 18.40 4.98
N GLU A 236 2.83 19.38 5.47
CA GLU A 236 3.93 19.15 6.42
C GLU A 236 3.45 18.36 7.64
N GLN A 237 2.34 18.77 8.26
CA GLN A 237 1.79 18.09 9.44
C GLN A 237 1.46 16.62 9.12
N VAL A 238 0.82 16.36 7.97
CA VAL A 238 0.50 15.00 7.52
C VAL A 238 1.75 14.15 7.34
N TYR A 239 2.82 14.71 6.74
CA TYR A 239 4.07 13.96 6.55
C TYR A 239 4.83 13.71 7.85
N ARG A 240 4.80 14.65 8.80
CA ARG A 240 5.40 14.43 10.14
C ARG A 240 4.65 13.35 10.92
N GLU A 241 3.32 13.33 10.85
CA GLU A 241 2.52 12.27 11.45
C GLU A 241 2.80 10.90 10.82
N ASP A 242 2.96 10.85 9.50
CA ASP A 242 3.36 9.62 8.81
C ASP A 242 4.73 9.12 9.29
N LEU A 243 5.74 10.00 9.30
CA LEU A 243 7.10 9.67 9.73
C LEU A 243 7.21 9.29 11.21
N ALA A 244 6.29 9.77 12.06
CA ALA A 244 6.21 9.32 13.45
C ALA A 244 5.73 7.86 13.56
N ARG A 245 4.93 7.38 12.60
CA ARG A 245 4.42 5.99 12.55
C ARG A 245 5.32 5.06 11.75
N LEU A 246 5.86 5.57 10.64
CA LEU A 246 6.72 4.89 9.68
C LEU A 246 8.02 5.71 9.52
N PRO A 247 8.98 5.58 10.45
CA PRO A 247 10.23 6.31 10.40
C PRO A 247 10.95 6.14 9.07
N GLU A 248 11.58 7.20 8.58
CA GLU A 248 12.40 7.19 7.36
C GLU A 248 11.68 6.67 6.10
N ASN A 249 10.34 6.75 6.06
CA ASN A 249 9.56 6.40 4.87
C ASN A 249 9.86 7.36 3.70
N GLY A 250 10.36 6.83 2.58
CA GLY A 250 10.84 7.61 1.43
C GLY A 250 9.77 8.53 0.83
N TRP A 251 8.51 8.09 0.79
CA TRP A 251 7.41 8.88 0.22
C TRP A 251 7.08 10.11 1.07
N ALA A 252 7.08 9.96 2.40
CA ALA A 252 6.82 11.05 3.33
C ALA A 252 8.04 11.96 3.51
N LEU A 253 9.27 11.43 3.44
CA LEU A 253 10.49 12.25 3.44
C LEU A 253 10.53 13.21 2.25
N LEU A 254 10.20 12.74 1.03
CA LEU A 254 10.08 13.61 -0.13
C LEU A 254 9.03 14.70 0.10
N GLY A 255 7.83 14.30 0.50
CA GLY A 255 6.72 15.21 0.75
C GLY A 255 7.05 16.27 1.80
N LEU A 256 7.70 15.87 2.89
CA LEU A 256 8.13 16.76 3.97
C LEU A 256 9.16 17.77 3.44
N ALA A 257 10.22 17.32 2.77
CA ALA A 257 11.24 18.22 2.22
C ALA A 257 10.64 19.25 1.25
N GLU A 258 9.74 18.83 0.36
CA GLU A 258 9.05 19.74 -0.56
C GLU A 258 8.13 20.72 0.18
N SER A 259 7.37 20.24 1.17
CA SER A 259 6.46 21.10 1.95
C SER A 259 7.20 22.18 2.74
N LEU A 260 8.36 21.84 3.32
CA LEU A 260 9.22 22.77 4.05
C LEU A 260 9.82 23.81 3.10
N ARG A 261 10.30 23.37 1.94
CA ARG A 261 10.86 24.25 0.91
C ARG A 261 9.83 25.25 0.39
N LYS A 262 8.61 24.79 0.08
CA LYS A 262 7.52 25.66 -0.40
C LYS A 262 7.03 26.67 0.63
N GLN A 263 7.26 26.41 1.92
CA GLN A 263 7.00 27.35 3.00
C GLN A 263 8.18 28.29 3.31
N ASN A 264 9.32 28.17 2.62
CA ASN A 264 10.57 28.87 2.95
C ASN A 264 10.99 28.68 4.41
N LYS A 265 10.81 27.47 4.96
CA LYS A 265 11.26 27.07 6.30
C LYS A 265 12.78 26.82 6.33
N ASN A 266 13.31 26.45 7.50
CA ASN A 266 14.72 26.26 7.76
C ASN A 266 15.41 25.42 6.66
N ALA A 267 16.39 26.05 5.97
CA ALA A 267 17.11 25.45 4.85
C ALA A 267 17.91 24.21 5.26
N ASP A 268 18.44 24.16 6.49
CA ASP A 268 19.19 23.01 7.01
C ASP A 268 18.26 21.80 7.20
N GLU A 269 17.04 22.02 7.71
CA GLU A 269 16.05 20.94 7.86
C GLU A 269 15.63 20.38 6.49
N VAL A 270 15.40 21.27 5.52
CA VAL A 270 15.11 20.87 4.13
C VAL A 270 16.25 20.01 3.57
N ALA A 271 17.50 20.46 3.73
CA ALA A 271 18.68 19.75 3.24
C ALA A 271 18.85 18.38 3.91
N GLN A 272 18.68 18.30 5.23
CA GLN A 272 18.76 17.05 5.99
C GLN A 272 17.66 16.07 5.58
N THR A 273 16.42 16.53 5.45
CA THR A 273 15.27 15.69 5.04
C THR A 273 15.47 15.18 3.61
N GLN A 274 15.96 16.04 2.71
CA GLN A 274 16.29 15.65 1.34
C GLN A 274 17.43 14.63 1.28
N ALA A 275 18.44 14.74 2.15
CA ALA A 275 19.54 13.78 2.23
C ALA A 275 19.04 12.40 2.69
N LYS A 276 18.18 12.35 3.71
CA LYS A 276 17.51 11.11 4.14
C LYS A 276 16.70 10.48 3.01
N PHE A 277 15.90 11.27 2.30
CA PHE A 277 15.17 10.79 1.13
C PHE A 277 16.11 10.15 0.10
N LYS A 278 17.20 10.82 -0.26
CA LYS A 278 18.19 10.28 -1.22
C LYS A 278 18.80 8.96 -0.76
N GLN A 279 19.03 8.77 0.55
CA GLN A 279 19.53 7.52 1.10
C GLN A 279 18.49 6.40 0.96
N VAL A 280 17.25 6.62 1.39
CA VAL A 280 16.17 5.62 1.34
C VAL A 280 15.82 5.26 -0.11
N TRP A 281 15.87 6.23 -1.02
CA TRP A 281 15.53 6.09 -2.44
C TRP A 281 16.72 5.64 -3.31
N ALA A 282 17.87 5.31 -2.73
CA ALA A 282 19.12 5.05 -3.47
C ALA A 282 19.06 3.83 -4.40
N LYS A 283 18.19 2.85 -4.11
CA LYS A 283 17.99 1.64 -4.93
C LYS A 283 16.69 1.68 -5.76
N ALA A 284 15.97 2.80 -5.76
CA ALA A 284 14.67 2.90 -6.43
C ALA A 284 14.79 2.75 -7.96
N ASP A 285 13.77 2.16 -8.58
CA ASP A 285 13.64 1.99 -10.04
C ASP A 285 12.65 2.97 -10.68
N LEU A 286 12.08 3.89 -9.88
CA LEU A 286 11.28 5.02 -10.35
C LEU A 286 11.71 6.34 -9.70
N THR A 287 11.65 7.41 -10.47
CA THR A 287 11.75 8.78 -9.96
C THR A 287 10.35 9.26 -9.57
N ILE A 288 10.23 9.87 -8.38
CA ILE A 288 8.97 10.43 -7.89
C ILE A 288 9.10 11.92 -7.62
N THR A 289 8.03 12.66 -7.86
CA THR A 289 7.91 14.11 -7.59
C THR A 289 6.80 14.42 -6.59
N THR A 290 6.11 13.38 -6.10
CA THR A 290 4.95 13.44 -5.22
C THR A 290 4.92 12.20 -4.33
N SER A 291 4.33 12.32 -3.14
CA SER A 291 4.14 11.20 -2.22
C SER A 291 3.07 10.20 -2.67
N CYS A 292 2.23 10.55 -3.66
CA CYS A 292 1.22 9.67 -4.26
C CYS A 292 1.11 9.89 -5.76
N LEU A 293 1.05 8.80 -6.53
CA LEU A 293 0.88 8.82 -8.00
C LEU A 293 -0.60 8.88 -8.43
N CYS A 294 -1.52 8.95 -7.45
CA CYS A 294 -2.98 9.00 -7.64
C CYS A 294 -3.48 10.32 -8.21
N GLN A 295 -2.63 11.34 -8.32
CA GLN A 295 -3.01 12.65 -8.84
C GLN A 295 -2.53 12.78 -10.30
N PRO A 296 -3.39 13.24 -11.23
CA PRO A 296 -2.97 13.50 -12.61
C PRO A 296 -1.77 14.45 -12.64
N GLN A 297 -0.75 14.09 -13.40
CA GLN A 297 0.32 15.02 -13.76
C GLN A 297 -0.32 16.14 -14.60
N THR A 298 -0.21 17.38 -14.10
CA THR A 298 -0.66 18.59 -14.80
C THR A 298 0.22 18.87 -16.00
#